data_AF-A0A520VVV3-F1
#
_entry.id   AF-A0A520VVV3-F1
#
_cell.length_a   1.000
_cell.length_b   1.000
_cell.length_c   1.000
_cell.angle_alpha   90.00
_cell.angle_beta   90.00
_cell.angle_gamma   90.00
#
_symmetry.space_group_name_H-M   'P 1'
#
loop_
_entity.id
_entity.type
_entity.pdbx_description
1 polymer ?
#
loop_
_entity_poly.entity_id
_entity_poly.type
_entity_poly.pdbx_seq_one_letter_code
_entity_poly.pdbx_strand_id
1 'polypeptide(L)'
;KNKKTNIYGTLKRADMRDMLFLKTELKNLKYIDELIIMTSSPRRRYALETNLTDLIPISFGKINFIDIRGNIDTRLKKFMAGEAHGIVVAKAAIDRILEYEKSNNISTSPILTCLKETKWMVLPLSLFPSAPAQGAIGIEVANKNHALIDLVQSINEKETFNNVVNERKIMSKYGGGCSQKIGVSIWEKNNLKIKSINGLTEDGEVLKDFTTISTRLSEPGSRKTTIRSNAFPVAKSEKNIFSRRFLDKNTHIGKIKDSIIYITRKTVLKNKPAFAHSCILITSGIKTWRESVRKGYWINGTTDSMGQSELKHLGLITKDKDVIKLSFKENSSDKTDTIDLYELLDPKFPKDFEKREEYFWMSSFAFSVALERYPAIIKKRHASGMGNTYKKIKKLIGQNHDITPYLSYEHWLKSLKD
;
A
#
# COMPACT_ATOMS: atom_id res chain seq x y z
N LYS A 1 30.60 16.39 1.09
CA LYS A 1 30.74 14.91 1.04
C LYS A 1 32.10 14.53 1.62
N ASN A 2 32.14 13.58 2.57
CA ASN A 2 33.40 13.02 3.06
C ASN A 2 34.12 12.33 1.89
N LYS A 3 35.36 12.72 1.58
CA LYS A 3 36.14 12.13 0.46
C LYS A 3 36.85 10.83 0.87
N LYS A 4 36.85 10.47 2.16
CA LYS A 4 37.61 9.33 2.70
C LYS A 4 36.83 8.00 2.73
N THR A 5 35.51 8.06 2.77
CA THR A 5 34.60 6.91 2.89
C THR A 5 33.43 7.03 1.92
N ASN A 6 32.78 5.91 1.63
CA ASN A 6 31.54 5.87 0.86
C ASN A 6 30.66 4.68 1.29
N ILE A 7 29.36 4.75 1.00
CA ILE A 7 28.45 3.61 1.17
C ILE A 7 28.62 2.69 -0.06
N TYR A 8 29.13 1.48 0.16
CA TYR A 8 29.43 0.52 -0.92
C TYR A 8 28.39 -0.59 -1.06
N GLY A 9 27.54 -0.78 -0.06
CA GLY A 9 26.48 -1.77 -0.12
C GLY A 9 25.34 -1.49 0.84
N THR A 10 24.21 -2.14 0.58
CA THR A 10 23.05 -2.18 1.47
C THR A 10 22.59 -3.61 1.66
N LEU A 11 22.05 -3.91 2.84
CA LEU A 11 21.33 -5.16 3.06
C LEU A 11 19.91 -5.08 2.51
N LYS A 12 19.21 -6.22 2.46
CA LYS A 12 17.79 -6.29 2.13
C LYS A 12 17.00 -5.29 2.97
N ARG A 13 16.21 -4.44 2.30
CA ARG A 13 15.43 -3.40 2.96
C ARG A 13 14.32 -3.98 3.84
N ALA A 14 14.18 -3.44 5.04
CA ALA A 14 12.99 -3.65 5.87
C ALA A 14 11.79 -2.85 5.33
N ASP A 15 10.62 -3.04 5.92
CA ASP A 15 9.42 -2.30 5.52
C ASP A 15 9.61 -0.78 5.68
N MET A 16 9.53 -0.07 4.56
CA MET A 16 9.78 1.38 4.52
C MET A 16 8.62 2.21 5.08
N ARG A 17 7.44 1.63 5.30
CA ARG A 17 6.25 2.35 5.77
C ARG A 17 6.43 2.93 7.16
N ASP A 18 5.63 3.95 7.47
CA ASP A 18 5.45 4.44 8.83
C ASP A 18 4.27 3.73 9.50
N MET A 19 4.31 3.62 10.82
CA MET A 19 3.20 3.18 11.67
C MET A 19 2.73 4.35 12.52
N LEU A 20 1.40 4.52 12.59
CA LEU A 20 0.73 5.46 13.48
C LEU A 20 0.05 4.66 14.59
N PHE A 21 0.36 4.98 15.83
CA PHE A 21 -0.35 4.49 17.01
C PHE A 21 -1.22 5.63 17.55
N LEU A 22 -2.48 5.33 17.81
CA LEU A 22 -3.47 6.26 18.38
C LEU A 22 -4.06 5.64 19.64
N LYS A 23 -4.25 6.41 20.70
CA LYS A 23 -4.80 5.87 21.95
C LYS A 23 -6.23 5.34 21.75
N THR A 24 -6.59 4.30 22.49
CA THR A 24 -7.82 3.53 22.25
C THR A 24 -9.09 4.32 22.55
N GLU A 25 -9.05 5.25 23.49
CA GLU A 25 -10.15 6.14 23.86
C GLU A 25 -10.67 6.96 22.68
N LEU A 26 -9.81 7.32 21.72
CA LEU A 26 -10.18 8.08 20.54
C LEU A 26 -11.25 7.38 19.70
N LYS A 27 -11.29 6.04 19.69
CA LYS A 27 -12.25 5.26 18.89
C LYS A 27 -13.72 5.53 19.26
N ASN A 28 -13.96 6.03 20.47
CA ASN A 28 -15.29 6.30 21.00
C ASN A 28 -15.75 7.73 20.71
N LEU A 29 -14.86 8.59 20.20
CA LEU A 29 -15.15 9.97 19.88
C LEU A 29 -15.61 10.09 18.43
N LYS A 30 -16.63 10.94 18.20
CA LYS A 30 -17.01 11.34 16.84
C LYS A 30 -16.15 12.51 16.34
N TYR A 31 -15.77 13.40 17.25
CA TYR A 31 -15.04 14.62 16.96
C TYR A 31 -14.11 15.01 18.11
N ILE A 32 -12.99 15.65 17.79
CA ILE A 32 -12.06 16.30 18.73
C ILE A 32 -11.52 17.59 18.13
N ASP A 33 -11.37 18.65 18.91
CA ASP A 33 -10.86 19.92 18.38
C ASP A 33 -9.41 19.82 17.90
N GLU A 34 -8.56 19.17 18.70
CA GLU A 34 -7.13 19.03 18.43
C GLU A 34 -6.66 17.58 18.53
N LEU A 35 -6.13 17.05 17.43
CA LEU A 35 -5.42 15.76 17.43
C LEU A 35 -3.93 15.99 17.68
N ILE A 36 -3.38 15.49 18.79
CA ILE A 36 -2.00 15.75 19.21
C ILE A 36 -1.14 14.52 18.90
N ILE A 37 -0.20 14.65 17.97
CA ILE A 37 0.66 13.54 17.52
C ILE A 37 2.13 13.81 17.84
N MET A 38 2.83 12.83 18.42
CA MET A 38 4.26 12.94 18.69
C MET A 38 5.10 12.61 17.44
N THR A 39 5.82 13.61 16.92
CA THR A 39 6.83 13.46 15.86
C THR A 39 7.68 14.71 15.69
N SER A 40 8.98 14.52 15.54
CA SER A 40 9.93 15.58 15.13
C SER A 40 10.24 15.59 13.63
N SER A 41 9.52 14.82 12.82
CA SER A 41 9.75 14.76 11.37
C SER A 41 8.79 15.69 10.60
N PRO A 42 9.29 16.75 9.94
CA PRO A 42 8.46 17.65 9.13
C PRO A 42 7.70 16.92 8.02
N ARG A 43 8.35 15.94 7.35
CA ARG A 43 7.71 15.03 6.39
C ARG A 43 6.46 14.35 6.96
N ARG A 44 6.56 13.76 8.16
CA ARG A 44 5.42 13.06 8.78
C ARG A 44 4.32 14.02 9.15
N ARG A 45 4.66 15.22 9.66
CA ARG A 45 3.67 16.27 9.98
C ARG A 45 2.84 16.62 8.76
N TYR A 46 3.51 17.01 7.68
CA TYR A 46 2.86 17.38 6.42
C TYR A 46 2.00 16.24 5.84
N ALA A 47 2.52 15.01 5.82
CA ALA A 47 1.78 13.87 5.29
C ALA A 47 0.53 13.54 6.13
N LEU A 48 0.59 13.69 7.46
CA LEU A 48 -0.55 13.49 8.36
C LEU A 48 -1.60 14.60 8.20
N GLU A 49 -1.18 15.86 8.20
CA GLU A 49 -2.06 17.02 7.97
C GLU A 49 -2.85 16.90 6.65
N THR A 50 -2.18 16.43 5.60
CA THR A 50 -2.78 16.40 4.26
C THR A 50 -3.60 15.14 3.95
N ASN A 51 -3.39 14.03 4.68
CA ASN A 51 -3.97 12.74 4.30
C ASN A 51 -4.75 12.00 5.39
N LEU A 52 -4.61 12.34 6.68
CA LEU A 52 -5.15 11.51 7.77
C LEU A 52 -6.67 11.59 7.92
N THR A 53 -7.29 12.74 7.63
CA THR A 53 -8.71 13.04 7.93
C THR A 53 -9.68 11.95 7.46
N ASP A 54 -9.48 11.44 6.24
CA ASP A 54 -10.37 10.42 5.65
C ASP A 54 -9.93 8.96 5.95
N LEU A 55 -8.91 8.77 6.78
CA LEU A 55 -8.31 7.46 7.07
C LEU A 55 -8.58 6.95 8.48
N ILE A 56 -9.18 7.75 9.35
CA ILE A 56 -9.62 7.35 10.69
C ILE A 56 -11.10 7.68 10.89
N PRO A 57 -11.87 6.88 11.66
CA PRO A 57 -13.30 7.08 11.87
C PRO A 57 -13.61 8.17 12.90
N ILE A 58 -12.81 9.24 12.94
CA ILE A 58 -12.89 10.34 13.90
C ILE A 58 -12.62 11.63 13.13
N SER A 59 -13.51 12.61 13.25
CA SER A 59 -13.28 13.95 12.72
C SER A 59 -12.44 14.76 13.69
N PHE A 60 -11.61 15.68 13.19
CA PHE A 60 -10.85 16.59 14.04
C PHE A 60 -10.69 17.97 13.42
N GLY A 61 -10.64 19.01 14.25
CA GLY A 61 -10.50 20.39 13.80
C GLY A 61 -9.11 20.67 13.21
N LYS A 62 -8.06 20.39 13.98
CA LYS A 62 -6.65 20.49 13.52
C LYS A 62 -5.77 19.38 14.10
N ILE A 63 -4.59 19.20 13.51
CA ILE A 63 -3.54 18.32 14.04
C ILE A 63 -2.42 19.19 14.61
N ASN A 64 -2.07 18.95 15.87
CA ASN A 64 -0.93 19.54 16.54
C ASN A 64 0.16 18.49 16.74
N PHE A 65 1.42 18.94 16.81
CA PHE A 65 2.56 18.05 16.93
C PHE A 65 3.45 18.36 18.12
N ILE A 66 3.80 17.33 18.87
CA ILE A 66 4.78 17.41 19.95
C ILE A 66 6.09 16.78 19.48
N ASP A 67 7.19 17.47 19.71
CA ASP A 67 8.51 16.96 19.40
C ASP A 67 8.90 15.77 20.28
N ILE A 68 9.53 14.76 19.68
CA ILE A 68 9.98 13.58 20.39
C ILE A 68 11.28 13.03 19.81
N ARG A 69 12.25 12.80 20.71
CA ARG A 69 13.59 12.28 20.41
C ARG A 69 13.93 11.10 21.34
N GLY A 70 15.02 10.41 21.03
CA GLY A 70 15.50 9.22 21.75
C GLY A 70 15.28 7.92 20.97
N ASN A 71 15.57 6.79 21.61
CA ASN A 71 15.33 5.46 21.02
C ASN A 71 13.83 5.14 20.98
N ILE A 72 13.45 4.19 20.11
CA ILE A 72 12.04 3.85 19.88
C ILE A 72 11.32 3.42 21.17
N ASP A 73 11.96 2.61 22.01
CA ASP A 73 11.39 2.18 23.30
C ASP A 73 11.09 3.37 24.22
N THR A 74 12.05 4.28 24.38
CA THR A 74 11.87 5.50 25.18
C THR A 74 10.74 6.36 24.63
N ARG A 75 10.65 6.46 23.30
CA ARG A 75 9.58 7.21 22.63
C ARG A 75 8.21 6.61 22.89
N LEU A 76 8.08 5.28 22.78
CA LEU A 76 6.82 4.57 23.04
C LEU A 76 6.41 4.65 24.51
N LYS A 77 7.36 4.51 25.45
CA LYS A 77 7.11 4.73 26.89
C LYS A 77 6.59 6.15 27.17
N LYS A 78 7.24 7.18 26.60
CA LYS A 78 6.79 8.58 26.71
C LYS A 78 5.40 8.80 26.11
N PHE A 79 5.11 8.17 24.98
CA PHE A 79 3.79 8.23 24.36
C PHE A 79 2.71 7.61 25.25
N MET A 80 2.94 6.41 25.78
CA MET A 80 1.97 5.72 26.64
C MET A 80 1.72 6.48 27.95
N ALA A 81 2.76 7.08 28.54
CA ALA A 81 2.65 7.84 29.78
C ALA A 81 2.17 9.30 29.61
N GLY A 82 2.33 9.87 28.41
CA GLY A 82 2.04 11.28 28.13
C GLY A 82 0.60 11.54 27.70
N GLU A 83 0.29 12.81 27.44
CA GLU A 83 -1.07 13.27 27.07
C GLU A 83 -1.35 13.25 25.57
N ALA A 84 -0.34 12.98 24.73
CA ALA A 84 -0.53 12.96 23.28
C ALA A 84 -1.51 11.86 22.84
N HIS A 85 -2.34 12.17 21.84
CA HIS A 85 -3.30 11.26 21.25
C HIS A 85 -2.65 10.17 20.39
N GLY A 86 -1.45 10.41 19.86
CA GLY A 86 -0.74 9.44 19.03
C GLY A 86 0.75 9.64 18.90
N ILE A 87 1.41 8.65 18.28
CA ILE A 87 2.81 8.69 17.88
C ILE A 87 3.01 8.03 16.51
N VAL A 88 3.89 8.59 15.69
CA VAL A 88 4.25 8.02 14.39
C VAL A 88 5.73 7.64 14.32
N VAL A 89 5.99 6.39 13.93
CA VAL A 89 7.33 5.76 13.95
C VAL A 89 7.57 4.96 12.68
N ALA A 90 8.83 4.65 12.36
CA ALA A 90 9.13 3.82 11.20
C ALA A 90 8.79 2.37 11.51
N LYS A 91 8.08 1.69 10.60
CA LYS A 91 7.74 0.27 10.77
C LYS A 91 9.00 -0.61 10.86
N ALA A 92 10.02 -0.31 10.05
CA ALA A 92 11.31 -1.01 10.12
C ALA A 92 11.94 -1.06 11.53
N ALA A 93 11.74 -0.03 12.36
CA ALA A 93 12.25 -0.04 13.73
C ALA A 93 11.46 -1.03 14.60
N ILE A 94 10.14 -1.07 14.43
CA ILE A 94 9.23 -1.99 15.12
C ILE A 94 9.53 -3.43 14.70
N ASP A 95 9.61 -3.69 13.40
CA ASP A 95 9.85 -5.04 12.87
C ASP A 95 11.15 -5.65 13.40
N ARG A 96 12.26 -4.91 13.37
CA ARG A 96 13.57 -5.39 13.83
C ARG A 96 13.59 -5.74 15.31
N ILE A 97 12.91 -4.94 16.13
CA ILE A 97 12.84 -5.21 17.57
C ILE A 97 11.92 -6.37 17.86
N LEU A 98 10.77 -6.47 17.19
CA LEU A 98 9.89 -7.63 17.33
C LEU A 98 10.57 -8.93 16.88
N GLU A 99 11.39 -8.89 15.83
CA GLU A 99 12.19 -10.03 15.39
C GLU A 99 13.21 -10.43 16.46
N TYR A 100 13.95 -9.46 17.02
CA TYR A 100 14.85 -9.70 18.15
C TYR A 100 14.12 -10.26 19.38
N GLU A 101 13.00 -9.67 19.76
CA GLU A 101 12.17 -10.10 20.89
C GLU A 101 11.66 -11.53 20.70
N LYS A 102 11.19 -11.86 19.49
CA LYS A 102 10.77 -13.22 19.12
C LYS A 102 11.92 -14.21 19.25
N SER A 103 13.10 -13.88 18.73
CA SER A 103 14.29 -14.75 18.81
C SER A 103 14.80 -14.95 20.24
N ASN A 104 14.55 -14.00 21.14
CA ASN A 104 14.99 -14.06 22.54
C ASN A 104 13.86 -14.42 23.52
N ASN A 105 12.69 -14.86 23.03
CA ASN A 105 11.52 -15.20 23.84
C ASN A 105 11.05 -14.08 24.80
N ILE A 106 11.22 -12.82 24.39
CA ILE A 106 10.76 -11.65 25.16
C ILE A 106 9.25 -11.51 24.95
N SER A 107 8.49 -11.61 26.04
CA SER A 107 7.02 -11.59 26.01
C SER A 107 6.41 -10.23 26.40
N THR A 108 7.22 -9.32 26.92
CA THR A 108 6.79 -7.98 27.34
C THR A 108 7.77 -6.91 26.85
N SER A 109 7.24 -5.91 26.16
CA SER A 109 8.02 -4.76 25.67
C SER A 109 7.10 -3.56 25.40
N PRO A 110 7.64 -2.32 25.35
CA PRO A 110 6.85 -1.16 25.00
C PRO A 110 6.11 -1.30 23.66
N ILE A 111 6.71 -2.02 22.70
CA ILE A 111 6.10 -2.27 21.39
C ILE A 111 4.90 -3.21 21.53
N LEU A 112 5.05 -4.33 22.24
CA LEU A 112 3.97 -5.30 22.47
C LEU A 112 2.81 -4.65 23.24
N THR A 113 3.10 -3.82 24.24
CA THR A 113 2.11 -3.01 24.94
C THR A 113 1.37 -2.07 23.98
N CYS A 114 2.09 -1.30 23.16
CA CYS A 114 1.46 -0.39 22.19
C CYS A 114 0.57 -1.16 21.19
N LEU A 115 1.02 -2.28 20.65
CA LEU A 115 0.22 -3.10 19.72
C LEU A 115 -1.08 -3.63 20.34
N LYS A 116 -1.09 -3.87 21.65
CA LYS A 116 -2.24 -4.39 22.40
C LYS A 116 -3.19 -3.28 22.85
N GLU A 117 -2.65 -2.17 23.36
CA GLU A 117 -3.42 -1.15 24.09
C GLU A 117 -3.81 0.06 23.26
N THR A 118 -3.36 0.11 22.00
CA THR A 118 -3.61 1.25 21.11
C THR A 118 -4.23 0.81 19.79
N LYS A 119 -4.74 1.80 19.06
CA LYS A 119 -5.17 1.65 17.69
C LYS A 119 -4.02 1.98 16.74
N TRP A 120 -3.37 0.94 16.25
CA TRP A 120 -2.29 1.07 15.29
C TRP A 120 -2.77 0.98 13.84
N MET A 121 -2.05 1.65 12.95
CA MET A 121 -2.23 1.56 11.51
C MET A 121 -0.87 1.60 10.82
N VAL A 122 -0.70 0.79 9.79
CA VAL A 122 0.43 0.90 8.86
C VAL A 122 0.04 1.85 7.73
N LEU A 123 0.75 2.97 7.65
CA LEU A 123 0.44 4.04 6.72
C LEU A 123 0.85 3.65 5.29
N PRO A 124 -0.03 3.85 4.29
CA PRO A 124 0.21 3.47 2.90
C PRO A 124 1.27 4.35 2.23
N LEU A 125 2.17 3.74 1.44
CA LEU A 125 3.19 4.50 0.70
C LEU A 125 2.59 5.39 -0.37
N SER A 126 1.41 5.06 -0.89
CA SER A 126 0.70 5.89 -1.87
C SER A 126 0.28 7.27 -1.35
N LEU A 127 0.26 7.46 -0.02
CA LEU A 127 -0.08 8.74 0.63
C LEU A 127 1.02 9.23 1.59
N PHE A 128 1.72 8.31 2.24
CA PHE A 128 2.76 8.56 3.24
C PHE A 128 4.10 7.98 2.78
N PRO A 129 4.71 8.51 1.71
CA PRO A 129 6.04 8.10 1.32
C PRO A 129 7.02 8.34 2.47
N SER A 130 7.95 7.41 2.60
CA SER A 130 8.96 7.36 3.64
C SER A 130 9.99 8.47 3.50
N ALA A 131 10.84 8.62 4.51
CA ALA A 131 12.11 9.31 4.28
C ALA A 131 12.93 8.50 3.26
N PRO A 132 13.75 9.15 2.41
CA PRO A 132 14.69 8.44 1.56
C PRO A 132 15.55 7.48 2.38
N ALA A 133 15.75 6.27 1.86
CA ALA A 133 16.48 5.19 2.52
C ALA A 133 15.84 4.61 3.80
N GLN A 134 14.63 5.01 4.20
CA GLN A 134 13.98 4.43 5.38
C GLN A 134 13.87 2.90 5.25
N GLY A 135 14.29 2.17 6.29
CA GLY A 135 14.31 0.70 6.30
C GLY A 135 15.55 0.06 5.68
N ALA A 136 16.41 0.81 4.97
CA ALA A 136 17.68 0.30 4.47
C ALA A 136 18.77 0.38 5.56
N ILE A 137 19.77 -0.51 5.48
CA ILE A 137 21.02 -0.43 6.25
C ILE A 137 22.14 -0.24 5.23
N GLY A 138 22.85 0.88 5.31
CA GLY A 138 24.00 1.17 4.45
C GLY A 138 25.31 0.80 5.14
N ILE A 139 26.22 0.17 4.41
CA ILE A 139 27.54 -0.21 4.89
C ILE A 139 28.55 0.78 4.32
N GLU A 140 29.15 1.59 5.19
CA GLU A 140 30.16 2.58 4.84
C GLU A 140 31.56 1.99 5.00
N VAL A 141 32.39 2.15 3.98
CA VAL A 141 33.77 1.65 3.96
C VAL A 141 34.72 2.76 3.56
N ALA A 142 35.95 2.71 4.07
CA ALA A 142 37.03 3.57 3.61
C ALA A 142 37.36 3.30 2.14
N ASN A 143 37.50 4.37 1.34
CA ASN A 143 37.67 4.27 -0.12
C ASN A 143 38.96 3.55 -0.54
N LYS A 144 39.96 3.46 0.36
CA LYS A 144 41.23 2.78 0.12
C LYS A 144 41.25 1.31 0.52
N ASN A 145 40.20 0.82 1.19
CA ASN A 145 40.15 -0.57 1.66
C ASN A 145 39.42 -1.45 0.63
N HIS A 146 40.12 -1.78 -0.46
CA HIS A 146 39.56 -2.55 -1.58
C HIS A 146 39.06 -3.93 -1.15
N ALA A 147 39.79 -4.62 -0.26
CA ALA A 147 39.36 -5.92 0.26
C ALA A 147 38.00 -5.87 0.97
N LEU A 148 37.76 -4.84 1.81
CA LEU A 148 36.45 -4.67 2.44
C LEU A 148 35.37 -4.21 1.45
N ILE A 149 35.73 -3.41 0.44
CA ILE A 149 34.79 -3.02 -0.61
C ILE A 149 34.27 -4.26 -1.35
N ASP A 150 35.16 -5.16 -1.76
CA ASP A 150 34.80 -6.39 -2.47
C ASP A 150 33.93 -7.30 -1.61
N LEU A 151 34.26 -7.41 -0.31
CA LEU A 151 33.46 -8.17 0.65
C LEU A 151 32.04 -7.58 0.79
N VAL A 152 31.92 -6.26 0.95
CA VAL A 152 30.62 -5.57 1.07
C VAL A 152 29.80 -5.69 -0.22
N GLN A 153 30.45 -5.64 -1.39
CA GLN A 153 29.78 -5.82 -2.66
C GLN A 153 29.21 -7.24 -2.84
N SER A 154 29.84 -8.26 -2.25
CA SER A 154 29.34 -9.64 -2.32
C SER A 154 28.02 -9.84 -1.57
N ILE A 155 27.76 -9.06 -0.52
CA ILE A 155 26.52 -9.09 0.27
C ILE A 155 25.53 -7.95 -0.09
N ASN A 156 25.85 -7.14 -1.10
CA ASN A 156 25.04 -6.00 -1.47
C ASN A 156 23.74 -6.42 -2.16
N GLU A 157 22.61 -6.01 -1.60
CA GLU A 157 21.30 -6.08 -2.25
C GLU A 157 21.17 -4.92 -3.24
N LYS A 158 21.53 -5.20 -4.49
CA LYS A 158 21.65 -4.21 -5.58
C LYS A 158 20.33 -3.48 -5.87
N GLU A 159 19.19 -4.13 -5.73
CA GLU A 159 17.88 -3.51 -5.99
C GLU A 159 17.60 -2.41 -4.97
N THR A 160 17.72 -2.73 -3.68
CA THR A 160 17.63 -1.78 -2.55
C THR A 160 18.62 -0.65 -2.73
N PHE A 161 19.89 -0.96 -3.00
CA PHE A 161 20.93 0.05 -3.17
C PHE A 161 20.54 1.07 -4.25
N ASN A 162 20.13 0.58 -5.43
CA ASN A 162 19.71 1.42 -6.54
C ASN A 162 18.46 2.24 -6.23
N ASN A 163 17.47 1.65 -5.53
CA ASN A 163 16.26 2.36 -5.13
C ASN A 163 16.58 3.48 -4.13
N VAL A 164 17.43 3.22 -3.14
CA VAL A 164 17.92 4.22 -2.18
C VAL A 164 18.68 5.35 -2.86
N VAL A 165 19.58 5.04 -3.80
CA VAL A 165 20.32 6.04 -4.57
C VAL A 165 19.36 6.94 -5.35
N ASN A 166 18.35 6.35 -6.00
CA ASN A 166 17.34 7.11 -6.75
C ASN A 166 16.47 7.98 -5.85
N GLU A 167 16.02 7.48 -4.69
CA GLU A 167 15.28 8.27 -3.69
C GLU A 167 16.10 9.49 -3.26
N ARG A 168 17.38 9.27 -2.92
CA ARG A 168 18.29 10.35 -2.52
C ARG A 168 18.54 11.35 -3.64
N LYS A 169 18.69 10.88 -4.89
CA LYS A 169 18.86 11.73 -6.08
C LYS A 169 17.63 12.60 -6.37
N ILE A 170 16.43 12.08 -6.14
CA ILE A 170 15.20 12.88 -6.24
C ILE A 170 15.17 13.91 -5.12
N MET A 171 15.41 13.48 -3.88
CA MET A 171 15.40 14.37 -2.71
C MET A 171 16.45 15.50 -2.83
N SER A 172 17.62 15.24 -3.40
CA SER A 172 18.67 16.26 -3.55
C SER A 172 18.30 17.41 -4.49
N LYS A 173 17.26 17.26 -5.33
CA LYS A 173 16.75 18.34 -6.17
C LYS A 173 15.99 19.40 -5.37
N TYR A 174 15.55 19.07 -4.15
CA TYR A 174 14.73 19.90 -3.27
C TYR A 174 15.49 20.30 -2.00
N GLY A 175 16.78 20.63 -2.11
CA GLY A 175 17.63 21.01 -0.97
C GLY A 175 18.17 19.85 -0.12
N GLY A 176 17.54 18.67 -0.16
CA GLY A 176 18.02 17.48 0.55
C GLY A 176 17.85 17.53 2.08
N GLY A 177 18.06 16.39 2.75
CA GLY A 177 18.16 16.32 4.22
C GLY A 177 16.89 15.90 4.97
N CYS A 178 17.05 15.63 6.26
CA CYS A 178 16.00 15.12 7.14
C CYS A 178 15.02 16.19 7.65
N SER A 179 15.35 17.47 7.48
CA SER A 179 14.51 18.62 7.86
C SER A 179 13.41 18.93 6.84
N GLN A 180 13.44 18.30 5.67
CA GLN A 180 12.48 18.58 4.59
C GLN A 180 11.10 18.01 4.89
N LYS A 181 10.06 18.69 4.39
CA LYS A 181 8.65 18.24 4.45
C LYS A 181 8.31 17.23 3.34
N ILE A 182 9.32 16.57 2.76
CA ILE A 182 9.18 15.74 1.56
C ILE A 182 9.44 14.27 1.91
N GLY A 183 8.56 13.39 1.44
CA GLY A 183 8.76 11.95 1.43
C GLY A 183 8.99 11.45 0.00
N VAL A 184 9.92 10.50 -0.15
CA VAL A 184 10.22 9.84 -1.43
C VAL A 184 10.44 8.36 -1.15
N SER A 185 9.69 7.51 -1.84
CA SER A 185 9.81 6.06 -1.76
C SER A 185 9.86 5.44 -3.15
N ILE A 186 10.79 4.51 -3.36
CA ILE A 186 10.92 3.71 -4.56
C ILE A 186 11.00 2.23 -4.19
N TRP A 187 10.19 1.42 -4.84
CA TRP A 187 10.18 -0.04 -4.69
C TRP A 187 9.77 -0.73 -5.99
N GLU A 188 9.96 -2.04 -6.07
CA GLU A 188 9.58 -2.82 -7.24
C GLU A 188 8.35 -3.70 -6.99
N LYS A 189 7.51 -3.82 -8.01
CA LYS A 189 6.38 -4.77 -8.04
C LYS A 189 6.10 -5.17 -9.48
N ASN A 190 5.93 -6.47 -9.72
CA ASN A 190 5.66 -7.02 -11.06
C ASN A 190 6.67 -6.49 -12.11
N ASN A 191 7.96 -6.42 -11.74
CA ASN A 191 9.06 -5.89 -12.56
C ASN A 191 8.92 -4.41 -12.96
N LEU A 192 8.08 -3.64 -12.26
CA LEU A 192 7.98 -2.20 -12.41
C LEU A 192 8.49 -1.50 -11.15
N LYS A 193 9.35 -0.50 -11.34
CA LYS A 193 9.65 0.46 -10.28
C LYS A 193 8.46 1.37 -10.05
N ILE A 194 8.07 1.53 -8.82
CA ILE A 194 7.01 2.42 -8.36
C ILE A 194 7.67 3.55 -7.59
N LYS A 195 7.18 4.76 -7.78
CA LYS A 195 7.63 5.97 -7.12
C LYS A 195 6.45 6.63 -6.42
N SER A 196 6.64 6.99 -5.16
CA SER A 196 5.71 7.83 -4.41
C SER A 196 6.45 9.06 -3.88
N ILE A 197 5.84 10.23 -4.07
CA ILE A 197 6.31 11.53 -3.57
C ILE A 197 5.12 12.27 -2.95
N ASN A 198 5.31 12.79 -1.75
CA ASN A 198 4.38 13.71 -1.10
C ASN A 198 5.19 14.69 -0.27
N GLY A 199 4.92 15.99 -0.42
CA GLY A 199 5.61 16.99 0.36
C GLY A 199 5.31 18.42 -0.06
N LEU A 200 5.92 19.35 0.67
CA LEU A 200 5.95 20.77 0.37
C LEU A 200 7.41 21.19 0.24
N THR A 201 7.78 21.84 -0.85
CA THR A 201 9.13 22.42 -1.02
C THR A 201 9.29 23.68 -0.17
N GLU A 202 10.52 24.18 -0.05
CA GLU A 202 10.79 25.46 0.62
C GLU A 202 10.12 26.64 -0.10
N ASP A 203 9.99 26.56 -1.43
CA ASP A 203 9.31 27.55 -2.27
C ASP A 203 7.76 27.44 -2.24
N GLY A 204 7.21 26.52 -1.43
CA GLY A 204 5.76 26.33 -1.30
C GLY A 204 5.12 25.46 -2.39
N GLU A 205 5.91 24.79 -3.24
CA GLU A 205 5.39 23.86 -4.25
C GLU A 205 4.88 22.57 -3.58
N VAL A 206 3.64 22.18 -3.89
CA VAL A 206 3.07 20.91 -3.42
C VAL A 206 3.49 19.78 -4.34
N LEU A 207 4.27 18.84 -3.80
CA LEU A 207 4.65 17.61 -4.48
C LEU A 207 3.64 16.50 -4.16
N LYS A 208 3.04 15.91 -5.20
CA LYS A 208 2.16 14.75 -5.06
C LYS A 208 2.22 13.88 -6.30
N ASP A 209 2.90 12.74 -6.19
CA ASP A 209 3.10 11.82 -7.31
C ASP A 209 3.05 10.37 -6.83
N PHE A 210 2.35 9.52 -7.57
CA PHE A 210 2.32 8.08 -7.36
C PHE A 210 2.25 7.39 -8.73
N THR A 211 3.42 7.03 -9.25
CA THR A 211 3.63 6.62 -10.64
C THR A 211 4.60 5.47 -10.75
N THR A 212 4.70 4.86 -11.93
CA THR A 212 5.74 3.87 -12.23
C THR A 212 6.92 4.54 -12.93
N ILE A 213 8.15 4.24 -12.51
CA ILE A 213 9.37 4.64 -13.22
C ILE A 213 9.62 3.60 -14.31
N SER A 214 9.69 4.04 -15.56
CA SER A 214 10.14 3.17 -16.66
C SER A 214 11.59 2.75 -16.40
N THR A 215 11.80 1.46 -16.13
CA THR A 215 13.13 0.87 -15.97
C THR A 215 13.41 0.02 -17.20
N ARG A 216 14.23 0.59 -18.10
CA ARG A 216 14.76 0.02 -19.36
C ARG A 216 13.83 0.04 -20.59
N LEU A 217 14.36 0.68 -21.64
CA LEU A 217 14.44 0.19 -23.02
C LEU A 217 13.14 -0.30 -23.68
N SER A 218 12.07 0.48 -23.57
CA SER A 218 11.25 0.66 -24.77
C SER A 218 11.89 1.84 -25.49
N GLU A 219 12.37 1.62 -26.72
CA GLU A 219 12.74 2.72 -27.61
C GLU A 219 11.70 3.83 -27.54
N PRO A 220 12.09 5.11 -27.68
CA PRO A 220 11.13 6.19 -27.89
C PRO A 220 10.30 5.86 -29.14
N GLY A 221 9.12 5.26 -28.94
CA GLY A 221 8.25 4.78 -30.04
C GLY A 221 7.54 3.43 -29.84
N SER A 222 7.93 2.55 -28.90
CA SER A 222 7.41 1.16 -28.91
C SER A 222 6.16 0.86 -28.07
N ARG A 223 5.70 1.77 -27.21
CA ARG A 223 4.35 1.63 -26.62
C ARG A 223 3.31 2.14 -27.62
N LYS A 224 2.70 1.22 -28.38
CA LYS A 224 1.48 1.49 -29.15
C LYS A 224 0.49 2.22 -28.24
N THR A 225 0.33 3.51 -28.47
CA THR A 225 -0.51 4.35 -27.62
C THR A 225 -1.94 4.21 -28.09
N THR A 226 -2.80 3.65 -27.25
CA THR A 226 -4.21 3.44 -27.59
C THR A 226 -4.95 4.77 -27.50
N ILE A 227 -5.73 5.10 -28.55
CA ILE A 227 -6.68 6.21 -28.50
C ILE A 227 -7.77 5.86 -27.49
N ARG A 228 -8.14 6.80 -26.63
CA ARG A 228 -9.08 6.59 -25.51
C ARG A 228 -10.40 6.00 -25.99
N SER A 229 -10.93 6.44 -27.13
CA SER A 229 -12.15 5.88 -27.73
C SER A 229 -12.04 4.39 -28.08
N ASN A 230 -10.83 3.89 -28.36
CA ASN A 230 -10.59 2.50 -28.75
C ASN A 230 -10.26 1.60 -27.56
N ALA A 231 -10.28 2.13 -26.33
CA ALA A 231 -10.03 1.39 -25.11
C ALA A 231 -11.35 1.04 -24.38
N PHE A 232 -11.32 -0.02 -23.57
CA PHE A 232 -12.43 -0.42 -22.71
C PHE A 232 -11.94 -0.68 -21.28
N PRO A 233 -12.68 -0.29 -20.22
CA PRO A 233 -13.84 0.59 -20.23
C PRO A 233 -13.41 2.05 -20.14
N VAL A 234 -14.05 2.95 -20.89
CA VAL A 234 -13.84 4.41 -20.81
C VAL A 234 -15.11 5.15 -20.44
N ALA A 235 -16.27 4.75 -20.98
CA ALA A 235 -17.54 5.35 -20.63
C ALA A 235 -17.99 4.95 -19.21
N LYS A 236 -18.80 5.80 -18.56
CA LYS A 236 -19.31 5.53 -17.21
C LYS A 236 -20.16 4.26 -17.16
N SER A 237 -20.94 4.00 -18.20
CA SER A 237 -21.75 2.77 -18.38
C SER A 237 -20.88 1.52 -18.48
N GLU A 238 -19.74 1.60 -19.15
CA GLU A 238 -18.81 0.47 -19.36
C GLU A 238 -18.08 0.05 -18.06
N LYS A 239 -18.01 0.92 -17.05
CA LYS A 239 -17.34 0.60 -15.77
C LYS A 239 -18.09 -0.43 -14.93
N ASN A 240 -19.37 -0.67 -15.21
CA ASN A 240 -20.22 -1.63 -14.49
C ASN A 240 -20.97 -2.53 -15.47
N ILE A 241 -20.26 -3.53 -15.99
CA ILE A 241 -20.84 -4.51 -16.93
C ILE A 241 -21.69 -5.61 -16.26
N PHE A 242 -21.78 -5.65 -14.93
CA PHE A 242 -22.51 -6.69 -14.20
C PHE A 242 -23.58 -6.08 -13.30
N SER A 243 -24.74 -6.74 -13.23
CA SER A 243 -25.68 -6.59 -12.12
C SER A 243 -25.14 -7.34 -10.89
N ARG A 244 -25.62 -7.00 -9.68
CA ARG A 244 -25.13 -7.56 -8.42
C ARG A 244 -26.26 -8.10 -7.56
N ARG A 245 -26.19 -9.38 -7.20
CA ARG A 245 -27.03 -9.98 -6.16
C ARG A 245 -26.23 -10.06 -4.87
N PHE A 246 -26.71 -9.42 -3.81
CA PHE A 246 -26.00 -9.38 -2.53
C PHE A 246 -26.41 -10.56 -1.63
N LEU A 247 -25.46 -11.06 -0.87
CA LEU A 247 -25.65 -12.16 0.09
C LEU A 247 -25.41 -11.61 1.49
N ASP A 248 -26.36 -11.78 2.40
CA ASP A 248 -26.14 -11.43 3.80
C ASP A 248 -25.44 -12.59 4.53
N LYS A 249 -24.24 -12.31 5.03
CA LYS A 249 -23.42 -13.24 5.82
C LYS A 249 -22.98 -12.61 7.15
N ASN A 250 -23.66 -11.57 7.62
CA ASN A 250 -23.28 -10.84 8.83
C ASN A 250 -23.17 -11.75 10.06
N THR A 251 -24.10 -12.69 10.25
CA THR A 251 -24.05 -13.66 11.36
C THR A 251 -22.81 -14.54 11.31
N HIS A 252 -22.37 -14.94 10.12
CA HIS A 252 -21.14 -15.73 9.96
C HIS A 252 -19.91 -14.86 10.21
N ILE A 253 -19.87 -13.64 9.66
CA ILE A 253 -18.77 -12.69 9.87
C ILE A 253 -18.60 -12.34 11.35
N GLY A 254 -19.71 -12.12 12.08
CA GLY A 254 -19.68 -11.78 13.49
C GLY A 254 -19.11 -12.88 14.40
N LYS A 255 -19.02 -14.12 13.92
CA LYS A 255 -18.41 -15.24 14.65
C LYS A 255 -16.89 -15.31 14.48
N ILE A 256 -16.33 -14.61 13.50
CA ILE A 256 -14.89 -14.62 13.21
C ILE A 256 -14.14 -13.83 14.26
N LYS A 257 -13.08 -14.42 14.79
CA LYS A 257 -12.18 -13.82 15.78
C LYS A 257 -10.73 -14.02 15.36
N ASP A 258 -9.84 -13.21 15.91
CA ASP A 258 -8.39 -13.40 15.85
C ASP A 258 -7.81 -13.57 14.44
N SER A 259 -8.44 -12.96 13.45
CA SER A 259 -8.09 -13.10 12.03
C SER A 259 -7.80 -11.74 11.38
N ILE A 260 -7.08 -11.76 10.27
CA ILE A 260 -7.01 -10.62 9.34
C ILE A 260 -8.22 -10.68 8.43
N ILE A 261 -9.04 -9.63 8.43
CA ILE A 261 -10.14 -9.48 7.47
C ILE A 261 -9.63 -8.64 6.30
N TYR A 262 -9.49 -9.28 5.13
CA TYR A 262 -9.06 -8.61 3.91
C TYR A 262 -10.27 -8.12 3.09
N ILE A 263 -10.54 -6.83 3.18
CA ILE A 263 -11.68 -6.16 2.54
C ILE A 263 -11.28 -5.79 1.10
N THR A 264 -11.78 -6.55 0.12
CA THR A 264 -11.33 -6.41 -1.27
C THR A 264 -11.92 -5.20 -1.99
N ARG A 265 -13.13 -4.76 -1.62
CA ARG A 265 -13.84 -3.62 -2.23
C ARG A 265 -14.85 -3.07 -1.25
N LYS A 266 -15.24 -1.80 -1.40
CA LYS A 266 -16.31 -1.20 -0.60
C LYS A 266 -17.64 -1.96 -0.60
N THR A 267 -17.97 -2.64 -1.70
CA THR A 267 -19.26 -3.32 -1.88
C THR A 267 -19.47 -4.48 -0.91
N VAL A 268 -18.39 -5.07 -0.40
CA VAL A 268 -18.46 -6.18 0.58
C VAL A 268 -18.95 -5.69 1.95
N LEU A 269 -18.95 -4.38 2.18
CA LEU A 269 -19.44 -3.76 3.42
C LEU A 269 -20.86 -3.19 3.28
N LYS A 270 -21.61 -3.60 2.25
CA LYS A 270 -22.97 -3.07 2.00
C LYS A 270 -23.88 -3.25 3.22
N ASN A 271 -23.88 -4.45 3.81
CA ASN A 271 -24.74 -4.80 4.94
C ASN A 271 -24.13 -4.42 6.30
N LYS A 272 -23.04 -3.64 6.32
CA LYS A 272 -22.34 -3.19 7.54
C LYS A 272 -22.08 -4.32 8.56
N PRO A 273 -21.33 -5.38 8.20
CA PRO A 273 -21.02 -6.47 9.13
C PRO A 273 -20.31 -5.97 10.39
N ALA A 274 -20.61 -6.58 11.53
CA ALA A 274 -19.84 -6.37 12.76
C ALA A 274 -18.59 -7.27 12.75
N PHE A 275 -17.46 -6.73 13.17
CA PHE A 275 -16.20 -7.48 13.31
C PHE A 275 -15.79 -7.53 14.78
N ALA A 276 -15.30 -8.70 15.23
CA ALA A 276 -14.76 -8.82 16.58
C ALA A 276 -13.56 -7.88 16.78
N HIS A 277 -13.34 -7.42 18.02
CA HIS A 277 -12.24 -6.50 18.33
C HIS A 277 -10.84 -7.12 18.07
N SER A 278 -10.73 -8.44 18.13
CA SER A 278 -9.49 -9.16 17.86
C SER A 278 -9.15 -9.28 16.37
N CYS A 279 -10.10 -8.95 15.48
CA CYS A 279 -9.89 -8.93 14.05
C CYS A 279 -9.10 -7.68 13.61
N ILE A 280 -8.20 -7.88 12.65
CA ILE A 280 -7.38 -6.82 12.05
C ILE A 280 -7.95 -6.53 10.66
N LEU A 281 -8.39 -5.30 10.41
CA LEU A 281 -9.04 -4.96 9.15
C LEU A 281 -8.01 -4.38 8.18
N ILE A 282 -7.79 -5.05 7.05
CA ILE A 282 -6.88 -4.59 5.99
C ILE A 282 -7.66 -4.44 4.69
N THR A 283 -7.43 -3.35 3.97
CA THR A 283 -8.14 -3.07 2.72
C THR A 283 -7.27 -3.31 1.49
N SER A 284 -7.90 -3.60 0.36
CA SER A 284 -7.16 -3.77 -0.90
C SER A 284 -6.47 -2.49 -1.40
N GLY A 285 -7.07 -1.33 -1.15
CA GLY A 285 -6.55 -0.03 -1.58
C GLY A 285 -7.26 1.14 -0.89
N ILE A 286 -6.72 2.35 -1.07
CA ILE A 286 -7.16 3.58 -0.40
C ILE A 286 -8.64 3.91 -0.58
N LYS A 287 -9.20 3.70 -1.77
CA LYS A 287 -10.63 3.96 -2.02
C LYS A 287 -11.52 3.09 -1.12
N THR A 288 -11.11 1.85 -0.89
CA THR A 288 -11.81 0.93 0.02
C THR A 288 -11.59 1.36 1.46
N TRP A 289 -10.36 1.75 1.84
CA TRP A 289 -10.07 2.32 3.17
C TRP A 289 -11.02 3.45 3.54
N ARG A 290 -11.06 4.52 2.72
CA ARG A 290 -11.89 5.70 3.00
C ARG A 290 -13.38 5.35 3.16
N GLU A 291 -13.88 4.45 2.33
CA GLU A 291 -15.27 4.01 2.41
C GLU A 291 -15.55 3.13 3.63
N SER A 292 -14.59 2.30 4.05
CA SER A 292 -14.70 1.55 5.30
C SER A 292 -14.74 2.51 6.51
N VAL A 293 -13.88 3.52 6.52
CA VAL A 293 -13.82 4.55 7.56
C VAL A 293 -15.13 5.35 7.65
N ARG A 294 -15.72 5.73 6.51
CA ARG A 294 -17.05 6.38 6.46
C ARG A 294 -18.17 5.52 7.04
N LYS A 295 -17.99 4.19 7.09
CA LYS A 295 -18.92 3.27 7.75
C LYS A 295 -18.61 3.04 9.24
N GLY A 296 -17.59 3.72 9.78
CA GLY A 296 -17.17 3.62 11.18
C GLY A 296 -16.13 2.54 11.45
N TYR A 297 -15.57 1.88 10.43
CA TYR A 297 -14.56 0.85 10.65
C TYR A 297 -13.17 1.44 10.85
N TRP A 298 -12.47 0.93 11.87
CA TRP A 298 -11.05 1.17 12.03
C TRP A 298 -10.24 0.27 11.11
N ILE A 299 -9.47 0.85 10.20
CA ILE A 299 -8.64 0.10 9.25
C ILE A 299 -7.18 0.15 9.67
N ASN A 300 -6.55 -1.01 9.80
CA ASN A 300 -5.16 -1.14 10.25
C ASN A 300 -4.13 -0.97 9.13
N GLY A 301 -4.56 -1.02 7.86
CA GLY A 301 -3.64 -0.92 6.74
C GLY A 301 -4.28 -1.19 5.39
N THR A 302 -3.45 -1.13 4.35
CA THR A 302 -3.84 -1.50 3.01
C THR A 302 -2.69 -2.15 2.25
N THR A 303 -3.05 -2.86 1.19
CA THR A 303 -2.10 -3.38 0.19
C THR A 303 -1.84 -2.38 -0.94
N ASP A 304 -2.34 -1.13 -0.89
CA ASP A 304 -2.09 -0.10 -1.91
C ASP A 304 -2.41 -0.55 -3.35
N SER A 305 -3.44 -1.37 -3.52
CA SER A 305 -3.84 -2.03 -4.77
C SER A 305 -2.82 -3.03 -5.35
N MET A 306 -1.75 -3.37 -4.61
CA MET A 306 -0.68 -4.30 -5.01
C MET A 306 -1.05 -5.77 -4.79
N GLY A 307 -2.21 -6.03 -4.19
CA GLY A 307 -2.79 -7.36 -4.01
C GLY A 307 -2.48 -8.00 -2.65
N GLN A 308 -3.17 -9.10 -2.37
CA GLN A 308 -3.14 -9.79 -1.08
C GLN A 308 -1.76 -10.30 -0.67
N SER A 309 -0.84 -10.53 -1.63
CA SER A 309 0.53 -10.96 -1.31
C SER A 309 1.31 -9.96 -0.47
N GLU A 310 0.89 -8.69 -0.41
CA GLU A 310 1.54 -7.67 0.42
C GLU A 310 1.26 -7.85 1.91
N LEU A 311 0.27 -8.66 2.29
CA LEU A 311 -0.02 -8.95 3.69
C LEU A 311 1.16 -9.62 4.41
N LYS A 312 2.05 -10.30 3.67
CA LYS A 312 3.29 -10.89 4.22
C LYS A 312 4.16 -9.88 4.98
N HIS A 313 4.09 -8.59 4.60
CA HIS A 313 4.85 -7.54 5.27
C HIS A 313 4.28 -7.16 6.65
N LEU A 314 3.12 -7.70 7.02
CA LEU A 314 2.47 -7.44 8.31
C LEU A 314 2.69 -8.60 9.32
N GLY A 315 3.31 -9.71 8.90
CA GLY A 315 3.38 -10.96 9.68
C GLY A 315 3.84 -10.79 11.12
N LEU A 316 4.93 -10.02 11.36
CA LEU A 316 5.47 -9.77 12.70
C LEU A 316 4.47 -9.08 13.63
N ILE A 317 3.76 -8.05 13.15
CA ILE A 317 2.80 -7.29 13.97
C ILE A 317 1.44 -8.01 14.08
N THR A 318 1.09 -8.82 13.09
CA THR A 318 -0.18 -9.58 13.10
C THR A 318 -0.02 -10.97 13.70
N LYS A 319 1.21 -11.40 14.03
CA LYS A 319 1.54 -12.78 14.46
C LYS A 319 1.05 -13.84 13.47
N ASP A 320 1.20 -13.55 12.18
CA ASP A 320 0.83 -14.47 11.08
C ASP A 320 -0.61 -15.03 11.15
N LYS A 321 -1.55 -14.26 11.72
CA LYS A 321 -2.98 -14.60 11.76
C LYS A 321 -3.55 -14.99 10.40
N ASP A 322 -4.50 -15.91 10.43
CA ASP A 322 -5.25 -16.36 9.26
C ASP A 322 -5.92 -15.19 8.53
N VAL A 323 -5.92 -15.27 7.20
CA VAL A 323 -6.46 -14.20 6.34
C VAL A 323 -7.81 -14.63 5.77
N ILE A 324 -8.88 -14.01 6.25
CA ILE A 324 -10.22 -14.20 5.71
C ILE A 324 -10.53 -13.07 4.72
N LYS A 325 -10.74 -13.44 3.47
CA LYS A 325 -10.99 -12.52 2.37
C LYS A 325 -12.48 -12.30 2.17
N LEU A 326 -12.92 -11.04 2.18
CA LEU A 326 -14.28 -10.66 1.82
C LEU A 326 -14.36 -10.32 0.34
N SER A 327 -15.13 -11.05 -0.46
CA SER A 327 -15.13 -10.93 -1.93
C SER A 327 -16.51 -11.21 -2.54
N PHE A 328 -16.57 -11.18 -3.87
CA PHE A 328 -17.65 -11.81 -4.64
C PHE A 328 -17.35 -13.28 -4.88
N LYS A 329 -18.41 -14.06 -5.14
CA LYS A 329 -18.36 -15.45 -5.54
C LYS A 329 -17.68 -15.60 -6.90
N GLU A 330 -16.55 -16.30 -6.92
CA GLU A 330 -15.87 -16.73 -8.14
C GLU A 330 -16.20 -18.21 -8.39
N ASN A 331 -16.43 -18.62 -9.65
CA ASN A 331 -16.78 -20.00 -10.02
C ASN A 331 -15.69 -21.05 -9.73
N SER A 332 -14.52 -20.65 -9.21
CA SER A 332 -13.50 -21.59 -8.75
C SER A 332 -13.83 -22.05 -7.33
N SER A 333 -14.19 -23.32 -7.21
CA SER A 333 -14.43 -24.06 -5.98
C SER A 333 -13.31 -23.89 -4.94
N ASP A 334 -13.71 -23.95 -3.67
CA ASP A 334 -12.91 -24.29 -2.49
C ASP A 334 -11.73 -23.39 -2.13
N LYS A 335 -12.05 -22.18 -1.66
CA LYS A 335 -11.16 -21.50 -0.71
C LYS A 335 -11.88 -21.32 0.61
N THR A 336 -11.47 -22.11 1.60
CA THR A 336 -11.90 -22.03 3.01
C THR A 336 -11.81 -20.61 3.58
N ASP A 337 -10.91 -19.79 3.03
CA ASP A 337 -10.55 -18.48 3.59
C ASP A 337 -11.20 -17.31 2.82
N THR A 338 -12.28 -17.55 2.06
CA THR A 338 -13.02 -16.50 1.36
C THR A 338 -14.51 -16.53 1.70
N ILE A 339 -15.07 -15.36 2.02
CA ILE A 339 -16.52 -15.18 2.25
C ILE A 339 -17.10 -14.39 1.09
N ASP A 340 -18.04 -15.04 0.41
CA ASP A 340 -18.76 -14.49 -0.73
C ASP A 340 -19.96 -13.64 -0.26
N LEU A 341 -19.94 -12.37 -0.62
CA LEU A 341 -20.92 -11.37 -0.16
C LEU A 341 -21.79 -10.81 -1.29
N TYR A 342 -21.46 -11.15 -2.52
CA TYR A 342 -22.29 -10.87 -3.69
C TYR A 342 -21.89 -11.75 -4.87
N GLU A 343 -22.79 -11.84 -5.83
CA GLU A 343 -22.59 -12.49 -7.12
C GLU A 343 -22.65 -11.42 -8.22
N LEU A 344 -21.91 -11.67 -9.31
CA LEU A 344 -21.92 -10.84 -10.51
C LEU A 344 -22.76 -11.54 -11.57
N LEU A 345 -23.82 -10.87 -12.05
CA LEU A 345 -24.80 -11.44 -12.98
C LEU A 345 -24.90 -10.58 -14.24
N ASP A 346 -25.53 -11.12 -15.28
CA ASP A 346 -25.94 -10.42 -16.51
C ASP A 346 -24.84 -9.55 -17.16
N PRO A 347 -23.73 -10.14 -17.65
CA PRO A 347 -22.66 -9.39 -18.31
C PRO A 347 -23.16 -8.64 -19.55
N LYS A 348 -23.06 -7.30 -19.51
CA LYS A 348 -23.40 -6.38 -20.60
C LYS A 348 -22.15 -5.71 -21.17
N PHE A 349 -21.85 -6.02 -22.42
CA PHE A 349 -20.73 -5.42 -23.17
C PHE A 349 -21.27 -4.45 -24.24
N PRO A 350 -20.54 -3.37 -24.57
CA PRO A 350 -20.94 -2.48 -25.66
C PRO A 350 -20.93 -3.18 -27.02
N LYS A 351 -21.70 -2.68 -27.99
CA LYS A 351 -21.82 -3.32 -29.33
C LYS A 351 -20.49 -3.41 -30.08
N ASP A 352 -19.59 -2.47 -29.85
CA ASP A 352 -18.28 -2.39 -30.47
C ASP A 352 -17.17 -3.02 -29.62
N PHE A 353 -17.52 -3.79 -28.59
CA PHE A 353 -16.58 -4.33 -27.60
C PHE A 353 -15.40 -5.07 -28.21
N GLU A 354 -15.63 -5.98 -29.17
CA GLU A 354 -14.57 -6.78 -29.82
C GLU A 354 -13.66 -5.93 -30.73
N LYS A 355 -14.13 -4.77 -31.20
CA LYS A 355 -13.37 -3.85 -32.04
C LYS A 355 -12.36 -3.02 -31.24
N ARG A 356 -12.51 -2.96 -29.92
CA ARG A 356 -11.58 -2.25 -29.04
C ARG A 356 -10.17 -2.85 -29.13
N GLU A 357 -9.18 -2.02 -28.86
CA GLU A 357 -7.77 -2.37 -29.01
C GLU A 357 -7.13 -2.74 -27.67
N GLU A 358 -7.61 -2.16 -26.58
CA GLU A 358 -7.07 -2.33 -25.25
C GLU A 358 -8.16 -2.45 -24.19
N TYR A 359 -7.97 -3.38 -23.25
CA TYR A 359 -8.94 -3.71 -22.21
C TYR A 359 -8.31 -3.63 -20.83
N PHE A 360 -8.87 -2.80 -19.95
CA PHE A 360 -8.55 -2.79 -18.53
C PHE A 360 -9.53 -3.64 -17.72
N TRP A 361 -8.99 -4.67 -17.07
CA TRP A 361 -9.79 -5.63 -16.33
C TRP A 361 -9.85 -5.29 -14.85
N MET A 362 -11.07 -5.02 -14.37
CA MET A 362 -11.33 -4.79 -12.95
C MET A 362 -11.30 -6.08 -12.12
N SER A 363 -11.57 -7.24 -12.73
CA SER A 363 -11.48 -8.57 -12.12
C SER A 363 -11.10 -9.60 -13.18
N SER A 364 -10.50 -10.72 -12.75
CA SER A 364 -10.22 -11.84 -13.66
C SER A 364 -11.50 -12.53 -14.14
N PHE A 365 -12.56 -12.49 -13.32
CA PHE A 365 -13.88 -13.00 -13.73
C PHE A 365 -14.45 -12.22 -14.92
N ALA A 366 -14.33 -10.88 -14.93
CA ALA A 366 -14.75 -10.06 -16.07
C ALA A 366 -13.99 -10.43 -17.35
N PHE A 367 -12.68 -10.70 -17.23
CA PHE A 367 -11.86 -11.17 -18.34
C PHE A 367 -12.33 -12.54 -18.85
N SER A 368 -12.52 -13.54 -17.97
CA SER A 368 -12.95 -14.88 -18.37
C SER A 368 -14.30 -14.87 -19.10
N VAL A 369 -15.29 -14.15 -18.56
CA VAL A 369 -16.62 -14.00 -19.19
C VAL A 369 -16.54 -13.29 -20.54
N ALA A 370 -15.70 -12.25 -20.65
CA ALA A 370 -15.50 -11.55 -21.91
C ALA A 370 -14.81 -12.43 -22.96
N LEU A 371 -13.82 -13.22 -22.54
CA LEU A 371 -13.07 -14.12 -23.42
C LEU A 371 -13.93 -15.28 -23.92
N GLU A 372 -14.81 -15.81 -23.07
CA GLU A 372 -15.78 -16.84 -23.46
C GLU A 372 -16.74 -16.33 -24.55
N ARG A 373 -17.22 -15.09 -24.43
CA ARG A 373 -18.13 -14.48 -25.41
C ARG A 373 -17.42 -13.94 -26.66
N TYR A 374 -16.18 -13.46 -26.53
CA TYR A 374 -15.39 -12.85 -27.60
C TYR A 374 -13.96 -13.41 -27.63
N PRO A 375 -13.74 -14.65 -28.10
CA PRO A 375 -12.43 -15.31 -28.03
C PRO A 375 -11.30 -14.54 -28.74
N ALA A 376 -11.62 -13.75 -29.77
CA ALA A 376 -10.64 -12.98 -30.53
C ALA A 376 -9.94 -11.88 -29.72
N ILE A 377 -10.52 -11.44 -28.59
CA ILE A 377 -9.92 -10.38 -27.76
C ILE A 377 -8.61 -10.83 -27.11
N ILE A 378 -8.31 -12.12 -27.04
CA ILE A 378 -7.06 -12.65 -26.45
C ILE A 378 -5.80 -12.06 -27.10
N LYS A 379 -5.89 -11.70 -28.38
CA LYS A 379 -4.79 -11.11 -29.16
C LYS A 379 -4.68 -9.59 -28.98
N LYS A 380 -5.58 -8.97 -28.22
CA LYS A 380 -5.64 -7.52 -27.99
C LYS A 380 -4.77 -7.15 -26.78
N ARG A 381 -4.62 -5.85 -26.52
CA ARG A 381 -3.87 -5.38 -25.36
C ARG A 381 -4.70 -5.56 -24.09
N HIS A 382 -4.09 -6.10 -23.05
CA HIS A 382 -4.75 -6.30 -21.77
C HIS A 382 -4.00 -5.55 -20.66
N ALA A 383 -4.76 -4.95 -19.76
CA ALA A 383 -4.24 -4.23 -18.60
C ALA A 383 -5.04 -4.58 -17.35
N SER A 384 -4.44 -4.46 -16.18
CA SER A 384 -5.17 -4.54 -14.91
C SER A 384 -4.42 -3.85 -13.77
N GLY A 385 -5.05 -3.76 -12.60
CA GLY A 385 -4.35 -3.44 -11.35
C GLY A 385 -3.29 -4.49 -11.00
N MET A 386 -2.30 -4.13 -10.17
CA MET A 386 -1.12 -4.96 -9.86
C MET A 386 -1.38 -6.25 -9.04
N GLY A 387 -2.58 -6.40 -8.49
CA GLY A 387 -2.92 -7.48 -7.55
C GLY A 387 -3.29 -8.82 -8.17
N ASN A 388 -4.22 -9.54 -7.52
CA ASN A 388 -4.62 -10.89 -7.92
C ASN A 388 -5.22 -10.98 -9.33
N THR A 389 -5.90 -9.92 -9.79
CA THR A 389 -6.42 -9.84 -11.16
C THR A 389 -5.30 -10.02 -12.19
N TYR A 390 -4.19 -9.28 -12.04
CA TYR A 390 -3.01 -9.40 -12.90
C TYR A 390 -2.48 -10.83 -12.92
N LYS A 391 -2.24 -11.41 -11.75
CA LYS A 391 -1.70 -12.77 -11.63
C LYS A 391 -2.59 -13.82 -12.28
N LYS A 392 -3.90 -13.74 -12.05
CA LYS A 392 -4.88 -14.69 -12.62
C LYS A 392 -4.98 -14.54 -14.14
N ILE A 393 -5.10 -13.32 -14.65
CA ILE A 393 -5.17 -13.11 -16.11
C ILE A 393 -3.86 -13.53 -16.77
N LYS A 394 -2.70 -13.18 -16.21
CA LYS A 394 -1.40 -13.63 -16.71
C LYS A 394 -1.30 -15.15 -16.81
N LYS A 395 -1.87 -15.89 -15.85
CA LYS A 395 -1.97 -17.35 -15.90
C LYS A 395 -2.91 -17.85 -17.02
N LEU A 396 -4.03 -17.16 -17.24
CA LEU A 396 -5.04 -17.53 -18.24
C LEU A 396 -4.57 -17.27 -19.69
N ILE A 397 -3.89 -16.16 -19.95
CA ILE A 397 -3.46 -15.78 -21.31
C ILE A 397 -2.20 -16.51 -21.80
N GLY A 398 -1.50 -17.20 -20.88
CA GLY A 398 -0.27 -17.93 -21.16
C GLY A 398 0.94 -17.02 -21.41
N GLN A 399 2.04 -17.60 -21.90
CA GLN A 399 3.29 -16.85 -22.17
C GLN A 399 3.26 -16.07 -23.49
N ASN A 400 2.32 -16.37 -24.38
CA ASN A 400 2.27 -15.82 -25.73
C ASN A 400 1.59 -14.44 -25.83
N HIS A 401 0.95 -13.98 -24.75
CA HIS A 401 0.26 -12.70 -24.68
C HIS A 401 0.63 -12.00 -23.38
N ASP A 402 0.80 -10.68 -23.42
CA ASP A 402 1.18 -9.91 -22.25
C ASP A 402 0.00 -9.14 -21.65
N ILE A 403 0.03 -8.98 -20.33
CA ILE A 403 -0.86 -8.10 -19.59
C ILE A 403 -0.02 -7.02 -18.92
N THR A 404 -0.40 -5.77 -19.09
CA THR A 404 0.31 -4.64 -18.48
C THR A 404 -0.25 -4.32 -17.09
N PRO A 405 0.57 -4.32 -16.03
CA PRO A 405 0.12 -3.93 -14.69
C PRO A 405 0.15 -2.40 -14.52
N TYR A 406 -0.92 -1.84 -13.98
CA TYR A 406 -1.03 -0.42 -13.62
C TYR A 406 -1.35 -0.25 -12.13
N LEU A 407 -0.97 0.89 -11.55
CA LEU A 407 -1.25 1.23 -10.14
C LEU A 407 -2.75 1.32 -9.83
N SER A 408 -3.53 1.78 -10.80
CA SER A 408 -4.99 1.93 -10.71
C SER A 408 -5.60 2.03 -12.10
N TYR A 409 -6.93 1.97 -12.15
CA TYR A 409 -7.68 2.30 -13.38
C TYR A 409 -7.40 3.74 -13.84
N GLU A 410 -7.30 4.69 -12.91
CA GLU A 410 -6.98 6.09 -13.26
C GLU A 410 -5.57 6.24 -13.82
N HIS A 411 -4.60 5.48 -13.31
CA HIS A 411 -3.24 5.45 -13.84
C HIS A 411 -3.22 4.91 -15.28
N TRP A 412 -3.99 3.86 -15.55
CA TRP A 412 -4.18 3.33 -16.90
C TRP A 412 -4.87 4.33 -17.83
N LEU A 413 -5.98 4.93 -17.39
CA LEU A 413 -6.75 5.87 -18.20
C LEU A 413 -5.90 7.08 -18.64
N LYS A 414 -5.01 7.57 -17.77
CA LYS A 414 -4.05 8.66 -18.08
C LYS A 414 -2.95 8.24 -19.07
N SER A 415 -2.75 6.95 -19.29
CA SER A 415 -1.76 6.45 -20.25
C SER A 415 -2.30 6.35 -21.68
N LEU A 416 -3.62 6.51 -21.87
CA LEU A 416 -4.27 6.53 -23.17
C LEU A 416 -4.07 7.89 -23.83
N LYS A 417 -4.02 7.91 -25.16
CA LYS A 417 -4.03 9.14 -25.96
C LYS A 417 -5.45 9.65 -26.07
N ASP A 418 -5.66 10.96 -25.91
CA ASP A 418 -6.98 11.57 -26.07
C ASP A 418 -7.49 11.50 -27.52
#